data_AF-A0A7J0F8F1-F1
#
_entry.id   AF-A0A7J0F8F1-F1
#
_cell.length_a   1.000
_cell.length_b   1.000
_cell.length_c   1.000
_cell.angle_alpha   90.00
_cell.angle_beta   90.00
_cell.angle_gamma   90.00
#
_symmetry.space_group_name_H-M   'P 1'
#
loop_
_entity.id
_entity.type
_entity.pdbx_description
1 polymer ?
#
loop_
_entity_poly.entity_id
_entity_poly.type
_entity_poly.pdbx_seq_one_letter_code
_entity_poly.pdbx_strand_id
1 'polypeptide(L)'
;MEQKEVVTQIIEKFLANGFVVMLFHYDGAVDEWHDLGWSNRVIHVSAMNQTKWWFAKRFLHPDIVAEYDYIFLWDEDLGVEDFDPGRYLSIVKDEGLEISQPALDVGKSEVHHEITARRRNSRVHRRIYKFKGSSRCDGNSTSPPCIGWVEMMAPVFSRAAWRCAWYMIQGDRTKNVGVVDSEYVVHLGLPTLGVSAGNKKPSSPRGGHNTTKEPSGLPPVNNRTEVRIQSFKEMQIFRKRWNDAVRGDKCWVDPDVKDPEQSRRASDLNDEYVRALA
;
A
#
# COMPACT_ATOMS: atom_id res chain seq x y z
N MET A 1 21.29 20.28 16.38
CA MET A 1 22.05 19.43 17.33
C MET A 1 21.34 18.10 17.50
N GLU A 2 20.04 18.10 17.82
CA GLU A 2 19.20 16.89 17.94
C GLU A 2 19.16 15.98 16.69
N GLN A 3 19.01 16.53 15.47
CA GLN A 3 18.96 15.69 14.25
C GLN A 3 20.25 14.91 13.99
N LYS A 4 21.42 15.55 14.14
CA LYS A 4 22.73 14.87 13.96
C LYS A 4 22.89 13.72 14.95
N GLU A 5 22.37 13.86 16.16
CA GLU A 5 22.41 12.80 17.18
C GLU A 5 21.53 11.61 16.78
N VAL A 6 20.28 11.86 16.36
CA VAL A 6 19.37 10.80 15.87
C VAL A 6 19.97 10.07 14.66
N VAL A 7 20.46 10.83 13.68
CA VAL A 7 21.10 10.27 12.48
C VAL A 7 22.35 9.48 12.83
N THR A 8 23.17 9.96 13.78
CA THR A 8 24.34 9.22 14.26
C THR A 8 23.94 7.87 14.85
N GLN A 9 22.91 7.82 15.70
CA GLN A 9 22.42 6.57 16.27
C GLN A 9 21.93 5.59 15.20
N ILE A 10 21.19 6.08 14.20
CA ILE A 10 20.76 5.26 13.05
C ILE A 10 21.99 4.69 12.34
N ILE A 11 22.88 5.56 11.87
CA ILE A 11 24.01 5.17 11.02
C ILE A 11 24.92 4.18 11.74
N GLU A 12 25.33 4.48 12.97
CA GLU A 12 26.21 3.61 13.73
C GLU A 12 25.58 2.24 13.98
N LYS A 13 24.27 2.20 14.28
CA LYS A 13 23.56 0.94 14.49
C LYS A 13 23.46 0.10 13.22
N PHE A 14 23.20 0.71 12.07
CA PHE A 14 23.16 0.00 10.78
C PHE A 14 24.56 -0.45 10.34
N LEU A 15 25.58 0.40 10.45
CA LEU A 15 26.97 0.04 10.15
C LEU A 15 27.46 -1.12 11.03
N ALA A 16 27.13 -1.12 12.33
CA ALA A 16 27.48 -2.20 13.25
C ALA A 16 26.81 -3.54 12.88
N ASN A 17 25.71 -3.51 12.13
CA ASN A 17 25.00 -4.69 11.63
C ASN A 17 25.40 -5.05 10.18
N GLY A 18 26.50 -4.51 9.66
CA GLY A 18 27.05 -4.86 8.34
C GLY A 18 26.30 -4.24 7.16
N PHE A 19 25.50 -3.21 7.39
CA PHE A 19 24.83 -2.48 6.31
C PHE A 19 25.79 -1.50 5.64
N VAL A 20 25.61 -1.34 4.33
CA VAL A 20 26.12 -0.18 3.60
C VAL A 20 25.06 0.91 3.68
N VAL A 21 25.46 2.11 4.10
CA VAL A 21 24.55 3.23 4.29
C VAL A 21 24.80 4.28 3.21
N MET A 22 23.72 4.77 2.62
CA MET A 22 23.69 5.91 1.71
C MET A 22 22.84 7.02 2.32
N LEU A 23 23.44 8.16 2.61
CA LEU A 23 22.78 9.32 3.22
C LEU A 23 22.41 10.35 2.14
N PHE A 24 21.11 10.65 2.04
CA PHE A 24 20.57 11.63 1.10
C PHE A 24 20.48 13.02 1.74
N HIS A 25 21.15 14.00 1.13
CA HIS A 25 21.16 15.39 1.57
C HIS A 25 20.24 16.24 0.69
N TYR A 26 19.17 16.76 1.29
CA TYR A 26 18.11 17.51 0.63
C TYR A 26 18.39 19.01 0.52
N ASP A 27 19.31 19.49 1.33
CA ASP A 27 19.66 20.89 1.57
C ASP A 27 20.98 21.31 0.91
N GLY A 28 21.81 20.36 0.48
CA GLY A 28 23.14 20.64 -0.06
C GLY A 28 24.24 20.70 1.00
N ALA A 29 23.92 20.56 2.29
CA ALA A 29 24.83 20.81 3.41
C ALA A 29 25.72 19.61 3.75
N VAL A 30 26.35 18.98 2.74
CA VAL A 30 27.17 17.76 2.94
C VAL A 30 28.33 18.00 3.90
N ASP A 31 29.01 19.13 3.75
CA ASP A 31 30.23 19.44 4.51
C ASP A 31 29.98 19.53 6.01
N GLU A 32 28.75 19.89 6.41
CA GLU A 32 28.37 19.98 7.81
C GLU A 32 28.42 18.63 8.51
N TRP A 33 28.44 17.50 7.79
CA TRP A 33 28.46 16.16 8.39
C TRP A 33 29.87 15.58 8.53
N HIS A 34 30.91 16.25 8.01
CA HIS A 34 32.28 15.73 8.01
C HIS A 34 32.95 15.71 9.38
N ASP A 35 32.39 16.41 10.37
CA ASP A 35 32.85 16.40 11.76
C ASP A 35 32.52 15.08 12.49
N LEU A 36 31.63 14.25 11.93
CA LEU A 36 31.18 13.00 12.54
C LEU A 36 32.05 11.82 12.10
N GLY A 37 32.51 11.02 13.06
CA GLY A 37 33.45 9.90 12.81
C GLY A 37 32.90 8.77 11.93
N TRP A 38 31.59 8.72 11.69
CA TRP A 38 30.98 7.78 10.74
C TRP A 38 30.86 8.33 9.31
N SER A 39 31.05 9.64 9.11
CA SER A 39 30.81 10.33 7.83
C SER A 39 31.61 9.72 6.68
N ASN A 40 32.88 9.39 6.91
CA ASN A 40 33.74 8.74 5.92
C ASN A 40 33.43 7.25 5.67
N ARG A 41 32.48 6.65 6.41
CA ARG A 41 32.08 5.24 6.27
C ARG A 41 30.76 5.06 5.50
N VAL A 42 30.12 6.15 5.10
CA VAL A 42 28.83 6.12 4.37
C VAL A 42 28.95 6.82 3.02
N ILE A 43 28.00 6.53 2.13
CA ILE A 43 27.93 7.18 0.81
C ILE A 43 27.04 8.42 0.95
N HIS A 44 27.57 9.60 0.70
CA HIS A 44 26.79 10.82 0.68
C HIS A 44 26.32 11.15 -0.74
N VAL A 45 25.03 11.44 -0.89
CA VAL A 45 24.45 11.89 -2.15
C VAL A 45 23.63 13.14 -1.88
N SER A 46 23.91 14.22 -2.61
CA SER A 46 23.22 15.49 -2.42
C SER A 46 22.55 15.96 -3.70
N ALA A 47 21.31 16.42 -3.56
CA ALA A 47 20.56 17.09 -4.61
C ALA A 47 19.49 17.98 -3.94
N MET A 48 19.60 19.29 -4.17
CA MET A 48 18.68 20.24 -3.54
C MET A 48 17.23 20.04 -4.01
N ASN A 49 16.29 20.22 -3.08
CA ASN A 49 14.85 20.23 -3.34
C ASN A 49 14.32 18.94 -4.01
N GLN A 50 14.92 17.79 -3.69
CA GLN A 50 14.44 16.49 -4.16
C GLN A 50 13.68 15.74 -3.05
N THR A 51 13.09 14.60 -3.38
CA THR A 51 12.37 13.76 -2.40
C THR A 51 13.12 12.45 -2.17
N LYS A 52 12.83 11.75 -1.06
CA LYS A 52 13.39 10.41 -0.77
C LYS A 52 13.27 9.46 -1.95
N TRP A 53 12.07 9.44 -2.55
CA TRP A 53 11.76 8.60 -3.69
C TRP A 53 12.47 9.03 -4.98
N TRP A 54 12.77 10.32 -5.14
CA TRP A 54 13.57 10.81 -6.26
C TRP A 54 15.01 10.29 -6.20
N PHE A 55 15.62 10.29 -5.00
CA PHE A 55 16.96 9.72 -4.79
C PHE A 55 16.93 8.21 -4.99
N ALA A 56 16.00 7.51 -4.33
CA ALA A 56 15.87 6.06 -4.47
C ALA A 56 15.68 5.64 -5.94
N LYS A 57 14.89 6.39 -6.71
CA LYS A 57 14.70 6.14 -8.15
C LYS A 57 15.99 6.26 -8.95
N ARG A 58 16.94 7.10 -8.55
CA ARG A 58 18.19 7.37 -9.31
C ARG A 58 19.38 6.55 -8.86
N PHE A 59 19.53 6.36 -7.56
CA PHE A 59 20.75 5.79 -6.98
C PHE A 59 20.57 4.35 -6.51
N LEU A 60 19.33 3.87 -6.38
CA LEU A 60 19.03 2.50 -5.97
C LEU A 60 18.39 1.71 -7.12
N HIS A 61 18.97 1.82 -8.33
CA HIS A 61 18.52 1.01 -9.48
C HIS A 61 18.63 -0.49 -9.15
N PRO A 62 17.66 -1.35 -9.54
CA PRO A 62 17.65 -2.77 -9.15
C PRO A 62 18.94 -3.52 -9.48
N ASP A 63 19.59 -3.19 -10.59
CA ASP A 63 20.86 -3.83 -10.99
C ASP A 63 22.08 -3.29 -10.22
N ILE A 64 22.01 -2.08 -9.64
CA ILE A 64 23.06 -1.52 -8.78
C ILE A 64 22.99 -2.16 -7.39
N VAL A 65 21.78 -2.35 -6.86
CA VAL A 65 21.57 -2.88 -5.51
C VAL A 65 21.34 -4.41 -5.49
N ALA A 66 21.61 -5.11 -6.59
CA ALA A 66 21.36 -6.55 -6.73
C ALA A 66 22.18 -7.42 -5.76
N GLU A 67 23.32 -6.90 -5.28
CA GLU A 67 24.19 -7.55 -4.29
C GLU A 67 23.65 -7.48 -2.85
N TYR A 68 22.58 -6.70 -2.60
CA TYR A 68 21.97 -6.56 -1.28
C TYR A 68 20.66 -7.36 -1.20
N ASP A 69 20.50 -8.12 -0.12
CA ASP A 69 19.29 -8.93 0.10
C ASP A 69 18.06 -8.08 0.46
N TYR A 70 18.29 -6.97 1.18
CA TYR A 70 17.25 -6.07 1.67
C TYR A 70 17.66 -4.61 1.47
N ILE A 71 16.68 -3.79 1.10
CA ILE A 71 16.82 -2.35 0.90
C ILE A 71 15.93 -1.64 1.92
N PHE A 72 16.55 -0.80 2.74
CA PHE A 72 15.88 0.01 3.75
C PHE A 72 15.79 1.44 3.22
N LEU A 73 14.56 1.97 3.09
CA LEU A 73 14.34 3.39 2.84
C LEU A 73 13.79 4.01 4.11
N TRP A 74 14.58 4.86 4.74
CA TRP A 74 14.42 5.23 6.14
C TRP A 74 14.45 6.75 6.27
N ASP A 75 13.50 7.34 7.00
CA ASP A 75 13.49 8.77 7.34
C ASP A 75 14.44 9.05 8.52
N GLU A 76 15.04 10.23 8.53
CA GLU A 76 16.11 10.59 9.46
C GLU A 76 15.66 10.85 10.91
N ASP A 77 14.36 10.93 11.14
CA ASP A 77 13.71 11.23 12.42
C ASP A 77 13.26 9.97 13.19
N LEU A 78 13.65 8.79 12.71
CA LEU A 78 13.22 7.52 13.29
C LEU A 78 14.16 7.04 14.39
N GLY A 79 13.69 7.14 15.63
CA GLY A 79 14.39 6.63 16.81
C GLY A 79 14.64 5.12 16.74
N VAL A 80 15.90 4.71 16.91
CA VAL A 80 16.33 3.30 16.79
C VAL A 80 16.74 2.67 18.10
N GLU A 81 16.53 3.31 19.26
CA GLU A 81 16.94 2.79 20.58
C GLU A 81 16.49 1.35 20.81
N ASP A 82 15.18 1.09 20.60
CA ASP A 82 14.52 -0.20 20.79
C ASP A 82 14.55 -1.10 19.52
N PHE A 83 15.27 -0.69 18.48
CA PHE A 83 15.37 -1.40 17.21
C PHE A 83 16.70 -2.16 17.09
N ASP A 84 16.65 -3.36 16.52
CA ASP A 84 17.81 -4.19 16.19
C ASP A 84 17.68 -4.68 14.73
N PRO A 85 18.53 -4.19 13.79
CA PRO A 85 18.42 -4.54 12.38
C PRO A 85 18.55 -6.05 12.11
N GLY A 86 19.46 -6.73 12.80
CA GLY A 86 19.71 -8.17 12.61
C GLY A 86 18.51 -9.02 13.02
N ARG A 87 17.96 -8.78 14.22
CA ARG A 87 16.76 -9.45 14.73
C ARG A 87 15.53 -9.14 13.87
N TYR A 88 15.38 -7.89 13.43
CA TYR A 88 14.31 -7.49 12.53
C TYR A 88 14.39 -8.30 11.22
N LEU A 89 15.56 -8.36 10.58
CA LEU A 89 15.74 -9.14 9.36
C LEU A 89 15.53 -10.64 9.55
N SER A 90 15.91 -11.21 10.70
CA SER A 90 15.59 -12.60 11.04
C SER A 90 14.07 -12.83 11.04
N ILE A 91 13.29 -11.92 11.64
CA ILE A 91 11.83 -12.04 11.66
C ILE A 91 11.25 -11.91 10.25
N VAL A 92 11.71 -10.92 9.47
CA VAL A 92 11.27 -10.69 8.09
C VAL A 92 11.52 -11.91 7.21
N LYS A 93 12.71 -12.53 7.31
CA LYS A 93 13.07 -13.76 6.60
C LYS A 93 12.19 -14.94 7.02
N ASP A 94 12.05 -15.18 8.32
CA ASP A 94 11.25 -16.29 8.85
C ASP A 94 9.76 -16.19 8.45
N GLU A 95 9.25 -14.97 8.33
CA GLU A 95 7.84 -14.69 8.01
C GLU A 95 7.58 -14.55 6.51
N GLY A 96 8.61 -14.66 5.66
CA GLY A 96 8.51 -14.50 4.22
C GLY A 96 7.99 -13.12 3.79
N LEU A 97 8.36 -12.06 4.52
CA LEU A 97 7.91 -10.71 4.21
C LEU A 97 8.79 -10.07 3.13
N GLU A 98 8.20 -9.83 1.97
CA GLU A 98 8.85 -9.18 0.83
C GLU A 98 8.85 -7.64 0.97
N ILE A 99 7.82 -7.08 1.62
CA ILE A 99 7.73 -5.67 1.97
C ILE A 99 7.28 -5.58 3.43
N SER A 100 8.02 -4.84 4.25
CA SER A 100 7.75 -4.72 5.68
C SER A 100 8.18 -3.36 6.22
N GLN A 101 7.83 -3.10 7.48
CA GLN A 101 8.42 -2.02 8.27
C GLN A 101 8.43 -2.43 9.75
N PRO A 102 9.30 -1.83 10.58
CA PRO A 102 9.17 -1.94 12.02
C PRO A 102 7.84 -1.33 12.50
N ALA A 103 7.31 -1.86 13.60
CA ALA A 103 6.12 -1.30 14.23
C ALA A 103 6.47 -0.07 15.08
N LEU A 104 5.57 0.91 15.13
CA LEU A 104 5.75 2.18 15.83
C LEU A 104 5.20 2.11 17.25
N ASP A 105 5.92 2.68 18.20
CA ASP A 105 5.46 2.74 19.59
C ASP A 105 4.42 3.86 19.76
N VAL A 106 3.17 3.47 20.03
CA VAL A 106 2.04 4.39 20.16
C VAL A 106 2.25 5.47 21.23
N GLY A 107 3.05 5.19 22.27
CA GLY A 107 3.31 6.14 23.35
C GLY A 107 4.47 7.09 23.10
N LYS A 108 5.35 6.77 22.13
CA LYS A 108 6.53 7.58 21.78
C LYS A 108 6.42 8.25 20.41
N SER A 109 5.62 7.70 19.49
CA SER A 109 5.50 8.19 18.12
C SER A 109 4.40 9.24 17.97
N GLU A 110 4.73 10.39 17.40
CA GLU A 110 3.78 11.50 17.16
C GLU A 110 2.68 11.12 16.15
N VAL A 111 3.08 10.46 15.05
CA VAL A 111 2.19 10.07 13.95
C VAL A 111 2.35 8.58 13.69
N HIS A 112 1.22 7.88 13.63
CA HIS A 112 1.17 6.48 13.23
C HIS A 112 -0.26 6.11 12.80
N HIS A 113 -0.39 5.02 12.04
CA HIS A 113 -1.67 4.39 11.75
C HIS A 113 -1.88 3.18 12.67
N GLU A 114 -3.14 2.79 12.91
CA GLU A 114 -3.45 1.62 13.75
C GLU A 114 -2.77 0.32 13.27
N ILE A 115 -2.53 0.18 11.96
CA ILE A 115 -1.83 -0.97 11.39
C ILE A 115 -0.32 -0.92 11.57
N THR A 116 0.25 0.26 11.78
CA THR A 116 1.69 0.45 11.97
C THR A 116 2.05 0.49 13.46
N ALA A 117 1.05 0.69 14.33
CA ALA A 117 1.15 0.61 15.77
C ALA A 117 1.62 -0.77 16.29
N ARG A 118 2.60 -0.75 17.20
CA ARG A 118 3.14 -1.92 17.88
C ARG A 118 2.09 -2.59 18.77
N ARG A 119 1.97 -3.91 18.64
CA ARG A 119 1.16 -4.75 19.53
C ARG A 119 2.03 -5.42 20.58
N ARG A 120 1.64 -5.29 21.84
CA ARG A 120 2.26 -6.04 22.94
C ARG A 120 2.03 -7.53 22.75
N ASN A 121 3.03 -8.35 23.06
CA ASN A 121 3.01 -9.82 22.96
C ASN A 121 2.75 -10.37 21.54
N SER A 122 3.02 -9.57 20.50
CA SER A 122 2.96 -10.00 19.11
C SER A 122 4.34 -9.97 18.49
N ARG A 123 4.68 -10.99 17.70
CA ARG A 123 5.90 -11.02 16.89
C ARG A 123 5.72 -10.21 15.60
N VAL A 124 4.63 -10.46 14.89
CA VAL A 124 4.23 -9.79 13.64
C VAL A 124 2.69 -9.70 13.60
N HIS A 125 2.14 -8.62 13.04
CA HIS A 125 0.74 -8.57 12.64
C HIS A 125 0.61 -8.11 11.20
N ARG A 126 -0.24 -8.79 10.43
CA ARG A 126 -0.53 -8.47 9.02
C ARG A 126 -1.88 -7.75 8.85
N ARG A 127 -2.69 -7.71 9.92
CA ARG A 127 -4.07 -7.23 9.90
C ARG A 127 -4.40 -6.45 11.17
N ILE A 128 -5.29 -5.47 11.05
CA ILE A 128 -5.99 -4.85 12.18
C ILE A 128 -7.47 -5.22 12.26
N TYR A 129 -8.00 -5.15 13.48
CA TYR A 129 -9.42 -5.29 13.76
C TYR A 129 -9.90 -3.97 14.36
N LYS A 130 -10.83 -3.33 13.66
CA LYS A 130 -11.39 -2.03 14.03
C LYS A 130 -12.89 -2.08 13.86
N PHE A 131 -13.60 -2.08 14.98
CA PHE A 131 -15.07 -2.21 15.01
C PHE A 131 -15.81 -0.86 15.16
N LYS A 132 -15.08 0.25 15.29
CA LYS A 132 -15.63 1.61 15.45
C LYS A 132 -14.96 2.60 14.49
N GLY A 133 -15.70 3.56 13.95
CA GLY A 133 -15.21 4.60 13.02
C GLY A 133 -15.74 4.46 11.59
N SER A 134 -15.29 5.33 10.67
CA SER A 134 -15.75 5.40 9.28
C SER A 134 -15.27 4.22 8.40
N SER A 135 -14.17 3.56 8.78
CA SER A 135 -13.62 2.39 8.09
C SER A 135 -13.54 1.21 9.07
N ARG A 136 -14.36 0.18 8.83
CA ARG A 136 -14.40 -1.03 9.64
C ARG A 136 -13.39 -2.04 9.12
N CYS A 137 -12.56 -2.60 10.01
CA CYS A 137 -11.65 -3.70 9.69
C CYS A 137 -12.11 -4.95 10.42
N ASP A 138 -12.47 -5.98 9.67
CA ASP A 138 -12.90 -7.29 10.18
C ASP A 138 -12.15 -8.43 9.46
N GLY A 139 -12.59 -9.67 9.68
CA GLY A 139 -11.96 -10.85 9.08
C GLY A 139 -12.03 -10.87 7.55
N ASN A 140 -13.03 -10.20 6.95
CA ASN A 140 -13.29 -10.21 5.52
C ASN A 140 -12.59 -9.06 4.78
N SER A 141 -11.95 -8.13 5.49
CA SER A 141 -11.27 -7.00 4.84
C SER A 141 -10.04 -7.51 4.06
N THR A 142 -9.93 -7.19 2.78
CA THR A 142 -8.83 -7.67 1.91
C THR A 142 -7.90 -6.55 1.42
N SER A 143 -8.15 -5.31 1.82
CA SER A 143 -7.40 -4.15 1.36
C SER A 143 -6.82 -3.32 2.52
N PRO A 144 -5.85 -2.44 2.23
CA PRO A 144 -5.47 -1.42 3.17
C PRO A 144 -6.64 -0.49 3.54
N PRO A 145 -6.59 0.15 4.73
CA PRO A 145 -5.54 0.03 5.75
C PRO A 145 -5.70 -1.19 6.66
N CYS A 146 -6.64 -2.11 6.39
CA CYS A 146 -6.94 -3.23 7.26
C CYS A 146 -5.91 -4.37 7.17
N ILE A 147 -5.31 -4.56 6.00
CA ILE A 147 -4.27 -5.56 5.68
C ILE A 147 -3.29 -4.97 4.66
N GLY A 148 -2.04 -5.44 4.67
CA GLY A 148 -1.08 -5.17 3.58
C GLY A 148 -0.66 -3.71 3.47
N TRP A 149 -0.60 -2.98 4.59
CA TRP A 149 -0.16 -1.58 4.61
C TRP A 149 1.20 -1.45 5.27
N VAL A 150 2.12 -0.79 4.56
CA VAL A 150 3.40 -0.33 5.04
C VAL A 150 3.47 1.17 4.77
N GLU A 151 3.88 1.93 5.78
CA GLU A 151 3.97 3.39 5.69
C GLU A 151 5.21 3.80 4.88
N MET A 152 5.16 4.96 4.22
CA MET A 152 6.25 5.37 3.34
C MET A 152 7.52 5.81 4.07
N MET A 153 7.49 5.97 5.40
CA MET A 153 8.61 6.50 6.19
C MET A 153 9.76 5.50 6.39
N ALA A 154 9.44 4.24 6.65
CA ALA A 154 10.43 3.19 6.95
C ALA A 154 10.23 1.88 6.15
N PRO A 155 9.85 1.90 4.86
CA PRO A 155 9.64 0.66 4.15
C PRO A 155 10.96 -0.07 3.93
N VAL A 156 10.90 -1.38 4.17
CA VAL A 156 11.96 -2.34 3.91
C VAL A 156 11.47 -3.27 2.82
N PHE A 157 12.28 -3.39 1.78
CA PHE A 157 12.01 -4.25 0.63
C PHE A 157 13.04 -5.38 0.60
N SER A 158 12.60 -6.59 0.31
CA SER A 158 13.51 -7.59 -0.22
C SER A 158 14.06 -7.13 -1.59
N ARG A 159 15.15 -7.74 -2.03
CA ARG A 159 15.67 -7.55 -3.40
C ARG A 159 14.60 -7.80 -4.48
N ALA A 160 13.79 -8.85 -4.32
CA ALA A 160 12.75 -9.20 -5.28
C ALA A 160 11.64 -8.13 -5.31
N ALA A 161 11.15 -7.72 -4.16
CA ALA A 161 10.13 -6.68 -4.05
C ALA A 161 10.63 -5.33 -4.57
N TRP A 162 11.88 -4.97 -4.28
CA TRP A 162 12.47 -3.72 -4.74
C TRP A 162 12.56 -3.65 -6.26
N ARG A 163 12.92 -4.75 -6.92
CA ARG A 163 12.94 -4.84 -8.39
C ARG A 163 11.57 -4.49 -8.99
N CYS A 164 10.48 -4.87 -8.33
CA CYS A 164 9.11 -4.53 -8.75
C CYS A 164 8.76 -3.08 -8.40
N ALA A 165 8.92 -2.72 -7.12
CA ALA A 165 8.53 -1.43 -6.57
C ALA A 165 9.24 -0.27 -7.28
N TRP A 166 10.52 -0.46 -7.63
CA TRP A 166 11.32 0.57 -8.28
C TRP A 166 10.73 1.05 -9.62
N TYR A 167 10.15 0.15 -10.41
CA TYR A 167 9.51 0.54 -11.68
C TYR A 167 8.18 1.28 -11.47
N MET A 168 7.52 1.11 -10.32
CA MET A 168 6.30 1.83 -9.97
C MET A 168 6.56 3.23 -9.41
N ILE A 169 7.78 3.50 -8.90
CA ILE A 169 8.15 4.84 -8.41
C ILE A 169 8.14 5.81 -9.59
N GLN A 170 7.14 6.70 -9.60
CA GLN A 170 7.08 7.82 -10.52
C GLN A 170 8.11 8.87 -10.10
N GLY A 171 8.94 9.32 -11.04
CA GLY A 171 10.12 10.18 -10.79
C GLY A 171 9.81 11.48 -10.03
N ASP A 172 9.69 12.61 -10.73
CA ASP A 172 9.31 13.87 -10.09
C ASP A 172 7.78 13.95 -9.96
N ARG A 173 7.26 13.54 -8.80
CA ARG A 173 5.82 13.55 -8.52
C ARG A 173 5.24 14.96 -8.51
N THR A 174 6.03 15.99 -8.23
CA THR A 174 5.55 17.39 -8.24
C THR A 174 5.21 17.88 -9.65
N LYS A 175 5.79 17.23 -10.68
CA LYS A 175 5.53 17.54 -12.10
C LYS A 175 4.51 16.61 -12.74
N ASN A 176 4.52 15.33 -12.35
CA ASN A 176 3.82 14.27 -13.08
C ASN A 176 2.61 13.68 -12.34
N VAL A 177 2.34 14.07 -11.09
CA VAL A 177 1.18 13.64 -10.32
C VAL A 177 0.35 14.86 -9.94
N GLY A 178 -0.95 14.83 -10.23
CA GLY A 178 -1.87 15.93 -9.93
C GLY A 178 -3.32 15.47 -9.86
N VAL A 179 -4.18 16.35 -9.34
CA VAL A 179 -5.64 16.19 -9.37
C VAL A 179 -6.16 17.00 -10.55
N VAL A 180 -7.03 16.40 -11.36
CA VAL A 180 -7.66 17.08 -12.50
C VAL A 180 -8.93 17.76 -11.99
N ASP A 181 -8.80 19.00 -11.51
CA ASP A 181 -9.93 19.71 -10.89
C ASP A 181 -11.03 20.08 -11.89
N SER A 182 -10.68 20.27 -13.17
CA SER A 182 -11.65 20.59 -14.22
C SER A 182 -12.66 19.47 -14.48
N GLU A 183 -12.31 18.23 -14.13
CA GLU A 183 -13.12 17.03 -14.30
C GLU A 183 -13.26 16.32 -12.96
N TYR A 184 -14.25 16.73 -12.18
CA TYR A 184 -14.45 16.22 -10.82
C TYR A 184 -15.52 15.13 -10.77
N VAL A 185 -15.40 14.25 -9.78
CA VAL A 185 -16.36 13.17 -9.51
C VAL A 185 -16.88 13.27 -8.08
N VAL A 186 -18.14 12.87 -7.88
CA VAL A 186 -18.77 12.85 -6.54
C VAL A 186 -18.81 11.41 -6.04
N HIS A 187 -18.17 11.14 -4.92
CA HIS A 187 -18.29 9.85 -4.24
C HIS A 187 -19.66 9.77 -3.53
N LEU A 188 -20.65 9.17 -4.21
CA LEU A 188 -22.04 9.10 -3.74
C LEU A 188 -22.27 8.20 -2.51
N GLY A 189 -21.26 7.44 -2.07
CA GLY A 189 -21.38 6.54 -0.92
C GLY A 189 -22.49 5.48 -1.04
N LEU A 190 -22.85 5.11 -2.27
CA LEU A 190 -23.92 4.13 -2.51
C LEU A 190 -23.49 2.76 -1.96
N PRO A 191 -24.32 2.12 -1.11
CA PRO A 191 -24.02 0.79 -0.61
C PRO A 191 -23.93 -0.19 -1.78
N THR A 192 -22.92 -1.06 -1.74
CA THR A 192 -22.74 -2.12 -2.76
C THR A 192 -23.97 -3.01 -2.84
N LEU A 193 -24.40 -3.33 -4.07
CA LEU A 193 -25.55 -4.19 -4.37
C LEU A 193 -25.27 -5.65 -3.94
N GLY A 194 -25.34 -5.88 -2.63
CA GLY A 194 -25.12 -7.17 -1.97
C GLY A 194 -25.51 -7.16 -0.49
N VAL A 195 -25.84 -6.00 0.09
CA VAL A 195 -26.40 -5.91 1.44
C VAL A 195 -27.89 -5.65 1.32
N SER A 196 -28.70 -6.70 1.51
CA SER A 196 -30.14 -6.55 1.73
C SER A 196 -30.35 -5.56 2.87
N ALA A 197 -30.99 -4.43 2.56
CA ALA A 197 -31.38 -3.43 3.54
C ALA A 197 -32.47 -4.01 4.45
N GLY A 198 -32.05 -4.73 5.50
CA GLY A 198 -32.90 -5.05 6.63
C GLY A 198 -33.27 -3.75 7.36
N ASN A 199 -34.53 -3.36 7.24
CA ASN A 199 -35.30 -2.47 8.11
C ASN A 199 -34.50 -1.44 8.94
N LYS A 200 -34.29 -0.25 8.37
CA LYS A 200 -34.17 0.96 9.20
C LYS A 200 -35.53 1.66 9.23
N LYS A 201 -36.20 1.61 10.39
CA LYS A 201 -37.35 2.47 10.70
C LYS A 201 -36.91 3.94 10.57
N PRO A 202 -37.72 4.83 9.96
CA PRO A 202 -37.41 6.24 9.97
C PRO A 202 -37.79 6.84 11.33
N SER A 203 -36.82 7.50 11.97
CA SER A 203 -37.04 8.46 13.04
C SER A 203 -37.83 9.65 12.50
N SER A 204 -38.92 10.01 13.19
CA SER A 204 -39.81 11.11 12.87
C SER A 204 -39.10 12.47 12.75
N PRO A 205 -39.68 13.39 11.97
CA PRO A 205 -39.68 14.81 12.33
C PRO A 205 -41.11 15.36 12.48
N ARG A 206 -41.28 16.24 13.47
CA ARG A 206 -42.45 17.13 13.62
C ARG A 206 -42.36 18.28 12.62
N GLY A 207 -43.51 18.72 12.11
CA GLY A 207 -43.69 20.02 11.44
C GLY A 207 -44.35 19.89 10.07
N GLY A 208 -45.62 20.32 9.95
CA GLY A 208 -46.44 20.08 8.77
C GLY A 208 -46.47 21.21 7.74
N HIS A 209 -46.89 20.86 6.52
CA HIS A 209 -47.78 21.67 5.67
C HIS A 209 -48.36 20.78 4.55
N ASN A 210 -49.64 20.98 4.27
CA ASN A 210 -50.43 20.31 3.23
C ASN A 210 -50.05 20.81 1.83
N THR A 211 -50.05 19.94 0.82
CA THR A 211 -50.67 20.17 -0.51
C THR A 211 -50.68 18.90 -1.40
N THR A 212 -51.90 18.53 -1.81
CA THR A 212 -52.35 17.98 -3.11
C THR A 212 -51.50 16.95 -3.89
N LYS A 213 -52.09 15.75 -4.06
CA LYS A 213 -51.77 14.76 -5.10
C LYS A 213 -52.33 15.19 -6.46
N GLU A 214 -51.55 15.00 -7.52
CA GLU A 214 -52.04 14.72 -8.88
C GLU A 214 -51.15 13.65 -9.57
N PRO A 215 -51.65 12.94 -10.61
CA PRO A 215 -51.20 11.60 -10.95
C PRO A 215 -50.38 11.47 -12.26
N SER A 216 -49.69 10.33 -12.34
CA SER A 216 -49.21 9.61 -13.54
C SER A 216 -48.01 10.18 -14.32
N GLY A 217 -46.86 9.51 -14.16
CA GLY A 217 -45.73 9.50 -15.10
C GLY A 217 -45.25 8.06 -15.29
N LEU A 218 -45.00 7.69 -16.55
CA LEU A 218 -44.68 6.37 -17.12
C LEU A 218 -43.84 5.40 -16.25
N PRO A 219 -44.03 4.07 -16.38
CA PRO A 219 -43.18 3.09 -15.69
C PRO A 219 -41.72 3.28 -16.09
N PRO A 220 -40.76 3.21 -15.15
CA PRO A 220 -39.35 3.35 -15.48
C PRO A 220 -38.92 2.21 -16.40
N VAL A 221 -38.42 2.55 -17.58
CA VAL A 221 -37.78 1.58 -18.48
C VAL A 221 -36.64 0.90 -17.72
N ASN A 222 -36.78 -0.40 -17.47
CA ASN A 222 -35.89 -1.16 -16.62
C ASN A 222 -34.64 -1.62 -17.41
N ASN A 223 -33.77 -0.68 -17.77
CA ASN A 223 -32.46 -0.96 -18.40
C ASN A 223 -31.47 -1.67 -17.46
N ARG A 224 -31.89 -2.06 -16.24
CA ARG A 224 -31.01 -2.72 -15.25
C ARG A 224 -30.49 -4.06 -15.74
N THR A 225 -31.25 -4.77 -16.56
CA THR A 225 -30.81 -6.05 -17.14
C THR A 225 -29.69 -5.83 -18.15
N GLU A 226 -29.82 -4.83 -19.02
CA GLU A 226 -28.80 -4.47 -20.01
C GLU A 226 -27.53 -3.96 -19.35
N VAL A 227 -27.65 -3.10 -18.33
CA VAL A 227 -26.50 -2.62 -17.54
C VAL A 227 -25.78 -3.78 -16.86
N ARG A 228 -26.51 -4.74 -16.28
CA ARG A 228 -25.90 -5.94 -15.67
C ARG A 228 -25.18 -6.81 -16.69
N ILE A 229 -25.79 -7.02 -17.86
CA ILE A 229 -25.17 -7.79 -18.96
C ILE A 229 -23.90 -7.09 -19.46
N GLN A 230 -23.95 -5.76 -19.62
CA GLN A 230 -22.81 -4.97 -20.06
C GLN A 230 -21.68 -4.97 -19.02
N SER A 231 -21.99 -4.73 -17.74
CA SER A 231 -21.00 -4.80 -16.65
C SER A 231 -20.41 -6.20 -16.52
N PHE A 232 -21.19 -7.26 -16.75
CA PHE A 232 -20.67 -8.63 -16.77
C PHE A 232 -19.69 -8.83 -17.93
N LYS A 233 -20.04 -8.39 -19.15
CA LYS A 233 -19.15 -8.45 -20.32
C LYS A 233 -17.85 -7.67 -20.09
N GLU A 234 -17.94 -6.46 -19.55
CA GLU A 234 -16.79 -5.62 -19.22
C GLU A 234 -15.91 -6.26 -18.15
N MET A 235 -16.50 -6.87 -17.12
CA MET A 235 -15.77 -7.62 -16.11
C MET A 235 -15.06 -8.84 -16.70
N GLN A 236 -15.67 -9.56 -17.65
CA GLN A 236 -14.99 -10.67 -18.34
C GLN A 236 -13.80 -10.18 -19.18
N ILE A 237 -13.96 -9.06 -19.90
CA ILE A 237 -12.89 -8.44 -20.68
C ILE A 237 -11.76 -7.97 -19.75
N PHE A 238 -12.10 -7.31 -18.64
CA PHE A 238 -11.14 -6.88 -17.63
C PHE A 238 -10.40 -8.07 -17.03
N ARG A 239 -11.12 -9.12 -16.62
CA ARG A 239 -10.52 -10.33 -16.04
C ARG A 239 -9.59 -11.02 -17.02
N LYS A 240 -9.94 -11.07 -18.30
CA LYS A 240 -9.04 -11.56 -19.36
C LYS A 240 -7.77 -10.70 -19.42
N ARG A 241 -7.91 -9.37 -19.55
CA ARG A 241 -6.76 -8.45 -19.59
C ARG A 241 -5.89 -8.54 -18.34
N TRP A 242 -6.51 -8.64 -17.17
CA TRP A 242 -5.84 -8.81 -15.88
C TRP A 242 -5.03 -10.11 -15.87
N ASN A 243 -5.65 -11.24 -16.22
CA ASN A 243 -4.95 -12.52 -16.29
C ASN A 243 -3.82 -12.51 -17.32
N ASP A 244 -3.99 -11.82 -18.45
CA ASP A 244 -2.95 -11.68 -19.46
C ASP A 244 -1.78 -10.84 -18.92
N ALA A 245 -2.06 -9.75 -18.19
CA ALA A 245 -1.06 -8.92 -17.54
C ALA A 245 -0.30 -9.70 -16.44
N VAL A 246 -1.02 -10.44 -15.58
CA VAL A 246 -0.44 -11.31 -14.55
C VAL A 246 0.49 -12.37 -15.16
N ARG A 247 0.09 -13.01 -16.26
CA ARG A 247 0.94 -14.01 -16.93
C ARG A 247 2.19 -13.39 -17.58
N GLY A 248 2.11 -12.12 -17.98
CA GLY A 248 3.24 -11.38 -18.55
C GLY A 248 4.16 -10.77 -17.50
N ASP A 249 3.67 -10.59 -16.28
CA ASP A 249 4.41 -10.01 -15.17
C ASP A 249 5.33 -11.07 -14.53
N LYS A 250 6.60 -11.07 -14.94
CA LYS A 250 7.64 -11.95 -14.38
C LYS A 250 7.95 -11.66 -12.91
N CYS A 251 7.45 -10.55 -12.39
CA CYS A 251 7.78 -10.01 -11.09
C CYS A 251 6.65 -10.19 -10.06
N TRP A 252 5.46 -10.63 -10.47
CA TRP A 252 4.30 -10.81 -9.59
C TRP A 252 3.83 -12.26 -9.55
N VAL A 253 3.87 -12.86 -8.35
CA VAL A 253 3.32 -14.21 -8.09
C VAL A 253 2.13 -14.05 -7.15
N ASP A 254 0.95 -14.47 -7.59
CA ASP A 254 -0.27 -14.47 -6.79
C ASP A 254 -0.18 -15.57 -5.70
N PRO A 255 -0.12 -15.21 -4.41
CA PRO A 255 -0.01 -16.20 -3.34
C PRO A 255 -1.27 -17.07 -3.16
N ASP A 256 -2.41 -16.69 -3.75
CA ASP A 256 -3.67 -17.44 -3.67
C ASP A 256 -3.88 -18.41 -4.85
N VAL A 257 -3.00 -18.39 -5.87
CA VAL A 257 -3.04 -19.38 -6.98
C VAL A 257 -2.40 -20.67 -6.50
N LYS A 258 -3.21 -21.52 -5.86
CA LYS A 258 -2.87 -22.92 -5.63
C LYS A 258 -3.10 -23.70 -6.93
N ASP A 259 -1.99 -24.07 -7.55
CA ASP A 259 -1.87 -25.03 -8.66
C ASP A 259 -2.33 -24.54 -10.06
N PRO A 260 -1.40 -24.40 -11.05
CA PRO A 260 -1.73 -24.13 -12.45
C PRO A 260 -2.72 -25.12 -13.09
N GLU A 261 -2.83 -26.35 -12.58
CA GLU A 261 -3.77 -27.35 -13.11
C GLU A 261 -5.24 -27.09 -12.72
N GLN A 262 -5.50 -26.45 -11.58
CA GLN A 262 -6.86 -26.06 -11.19
C GLN A 262 -7.42 -24.93 -12.05
N SER A 263 -6.56 -24.03 -12.52
CA SER A 263 -6.93 -22.94 -13.44
C SER A 263 -7.40 -23.47 -14.80
N ARG A 264 -6.73 -24.51 -15.33
CA ARG A 264 -7.15 -25.16 -16.59
C ARG A 264 -8.45 -25.93 -16.44
N ARG A 265 -8.66 -26.65 -15.34
CA ARG A 265 -9.94 -27.34 -15.08
C ARG A 265 -11.12 -26.37 -14.92
N ALA A 266 -10.89 -25.20 -14.31
CA ALA A 266 -11.93 -24.18 -14.16
C ALA A 266 -12.26 -23.45 -15.47
N SER A 267 -11.31 -23.29 -16.40
CA SER A 267 -11.59 -22.77 -17.74
C SER A 267 -12.38 -23.78 -18.58
N ASP A 268 -12.04 -25.06 -18.50
CA ASP A 268 -12.69 -26.11 -19.29
C ASP A 268 -14.14 -26.37 -18.83
N LEU A 269 -14.41 -26.31 -17.51
CA LEU A 269 -15.76 -26.43 -16.94
C LEU A 269 -16.67 -25.26 -17.32
N ASN A 270 -16.12 -24.05 -17.51
CA ASN A 270 -16.89 -22.89 -17.93
C ASN A 270 -17.25 -22.92 -19.42
N ASP A 271 -16.38 -23.45 -20.28
CA ASP A 271 -16.68 -23.62 -21.71
C ASP A 271 -17.77 -24.68 -21.94
N GLU A 272 -17.84 -25.71 -21.08
CA GLU A 272 -18.90 -26.72 -21.12
C GLU A 272 -20.26 -26.15 -20.63
N TYR A 273 -20.24 -25.27 -19.62
CA TYR A 273 -21.44 -24.58 -19.12
C TYR A 273 -22.00 -23.54 -20.11
N VAL A 274 -21.13 -22.88 -20.88
CA VAL A 274 -21.53 -21.92 -21.93
C VAL A 274 -22.16 -22.63 -23.14
N ARG A 275 -21.75 -23.86 -23.47
CA ARG A 275 -22.39 -24.66 -24.53
C ARG A 275 -23.75 -25.24 -24.14
N ALA A 276 -24.03 -25.38 -22.84
CA ALA A 276 -25.30 -25.89 -22.34
C ALA A 276 -26.41 -24.82 -22.25
N LEU A 277 -26.08 -23.54 -22.47
CA LEU A 277 -27.02 -22.40 -22.36
C LEU A 277 -27.15 -21.58 -23.67
N ALA A 278 -26.68 -22.12 -24.80
CA ALA A 278 -26.94 -21.61 -26.15
C ALA A 278 -28.01 -22.46 -26.84
#